data_AF-A0A2C6CRU2-F1
#
_entry.id   AF-A0A2C6CRU2-F1
#
_cell.length_a   1.000
_cell.length_b   1.000
_cell.length_c   1.000
_cell.angle_alpha   90.00
_cell.angle_beta   90.00
_cell.angle_gamma   90.00
#
_symmetry.space_group_name_H-M   'P 1'
#
loop_
_entity.id
_entity.type
_entity.pdbx_description
1 polymer ?
#
loop_
_entity_poly.entity_id
_entity_poly.type
_entity_poly.pdbx_seq_one_letter_code
_entity_poly.pdbx_strand_id
1 'polypeptide(L)'
;MQRFQESDINFTLAPSWVVRKYDDHTFFRGLSGFGLKGVDFIALLPDGRLGLIEVKNYHPRPDKVNGTVHPIKRKKAADLAKNLDQKYHDTLRAIRVVGRYYRTKWFYRWRFQLLYPFERLANSDLYFWKEASRRADGPIPVVIILWLETPKAAKKYRGKIYAYLSSRLEPEEGQLLLGGNGFSPLPGISAHRINKAK
;
A
#
# COMPACT_ATOMS: atom_id res chain seq x y z
N MET A 1 5.89 -0.20 -17.16
CA MET A 1 5.58 0.86 -16.17
C MET A 1 4.14 0.67 -15.77
N GLN A 2 3.83 0.62 -14.47
CA GLN A 2 2.46 0.37 -14.00
C GLN A 2 1.84 1.69 -13.55
N ARG A 3 0.57 1.92 -13.92
CA ARG A 3 -0.17 3.14 -13.55
C ARG A 3 -1.37 2.77 -12.71
N PHE A 4 -1.53 3.46 -11.59
CA PHE A 4 -2.67 3.28 -10.70
C PHE A 4 -3.25 4.65 -10.39
N GLN A 5 -4.57 4.77 -10.44
CA GLN A 5 -5.25 5.96 -9.95
C GLN A 5 -5.77 5.68 -8.55
N GLU A 6 -5.42 6.51 -7.57
CA GLU A 6 -5.98 6.48 -6.23
C GLU A 6 -6.40 7.88 -5.82
N SER A 7 -7.67 8.06 -5.42
CA SER A 7 -8.29 9.39 -5.37
C SER A 7 -8.12 10.17 -6.72
N ASP A 8 -7.62 11.41 -6.68
CA ASP A 8 -7.26 12.29 -7.79
C ASP A 8 -5.74 12.30 -8.05
N ILE A 9 -5.05 11.20 -7.70
CA ILE A 9 -3.60 11.04 -7.86
C ILE A 9 -3.33 9.86 -8.79
N ASN A 10 -2.50 10.09 -9.80
CA ASN A 10 -1.96 9.04 -10.67
C ASN A 10 -0.58 8.63 -10.16
N PHE A 11 -0.50 7.40 -9.65
CA PHE A 11 0.76 6.75 -9.31
C PHE A 11 1.37 6.10 -10.53
N THR A 12 2.67 6.29 -10.68
CA THR A 12 3.51 5.61 -11.66
C THR A 12 4.54 4.79 -10.90
N LEU A 13 4.49 3.48 -11.10
CA LEU A 13 5.36 2.51 -10.44
C LEU A 13 6.30 1.86 -11.45
N ALA A 14 7.54 1.61 -11.02
CA ALA A 14 8.57 1.01 -11.84
C ALA A 14 8.13 -0.37 -12.35
N PRO A 15 8.52 -0.75 -13.58
CA PRO A 15 8.16 -2.07 -14.13
C PRO A 15 8.67 -3.25 -13.28
N SER A 16 9.76 -3.03 -12.53
CA SER A 16 10.38 -4.04 -11.66
C SER A 16 9.61 -4.31 -10.37
N TRP A 17 8.64 -3.48 -10.02
CA TRP A 17 7.77 -3.72 -8.87
C TRP A 17 6.62 -4.61 -9.30
N VAL A 18 6.21 -5.58 -8.50
CA VAL A 18 4.93 -6.29 -8.72
C VAL A 18 3.93 -5.74 -7.72
N VAL A 19 2.84 -5.15 -8.19
CA VAL A 19 1.94 -4.37 -7.32
C VAL A 19 0.50 -4.87 -7.44
N ARG A 20 -0.20 -4.86 -6.31
CA ARG A 20 -1.64 -5.15 -6.21
C ARG A 20 -2.33 -4.07 -5.38
N LYS A 21 -3.48 -3.62 -5.86
CA LYS A 21 -4.43 -2.86 -5.03
C LYS A 21 -5.09 -3.80 -4.04
N TYR A 22 -5.23 -3.37 -2.79
CA TYR A 22 -5.82 -4.20 -1.75
C TYR A 22 -7.31 -4.46 -2.02
N ASP A 23 -8.09 -3.43 -2.34
CA ASP A 23 -9.55 -3.57 -2.50
C ASP A 23 -9.98 -4.33 -3.77
N ASP A 24 -9.11 -4.45 -4.77
CA ASP A 24 -9.44 -5.13 -6.04
C ASP A 24 -9.48 -6.66 -5.89
N HIS A 25 -8.81 -7.22 -4.88
CA HIS A 25 -8.70 -8.66 -4.75
C HIS A 25 -9.89 -9.28 -4.00
N THR A 26 -10.41 -10.39 -4.53
CA THR A 26 -11.53 -11.16 -3.97
C THR A 26 -11.37 -11.57 -2.51
N PHE A 27 -10.17 -11.98 -2.08
CA PHE A 27 -9.92 -12.35 -0.67
C PHE A 27 -10.11 -11.16 0.28
N PHE A 28 -9.65 -9.96 -0.08
CA PHE A 28 -9.77 -8.81 0.82
C PHE A 28 -11.18 -8.23 0.85
N ARG A 29 -11.95 -8.36 -0.25
CA ARG A 29 -13.39 -8.08 -0.21
C ARG A 29 -14.13 -8.98 0.78
N GLY A 30 -13.70 -10.23 0.95
CA GLY A 30 -14.22 -11.12 1.98
C GLY A 30 -13.74 -10.76 3.39
N LEU A 31 -12.47 -10.38 3.53
CA LEU A 31 -11.86 -10.04 4.83
C LEU A 31 -12.28 -8.67 5.38
N SER A 32 -12.64 -7.71 4.52
CA SER A 32 -13.11 -6.39 4.93
C SER A 32 -14.43 -6.45 5.71
N GLY A 33 -15.27 -7.47 5.45
CA GLY A 33 -16.47 -7.78 6.23
C GLY A 33 -16.19 -8.20 7.68
N PHE A 34 -14.97 -8.60 8.00
CA PHE A 34 -14.53 -8.95 9.37
C PHE A 34 -13.80 -7.79 10.08
N GLY A 35 -13.90 -6.57 9.54
CA GLY A 35 -13.33 -5.37 10.15
C GLY A 35 -11.85 -5.14 9.89
N LEU A 36 -11.18 -5.97 9.08
CA LEU A 36 -9.78 -5.77 8.68
C LEU A 36 -9.68 -4.64 7.65
N LYS A 37 -8.87 -3.63 7.94
CA LYS A 37 -8.60 -2.51 7.02
C LYS A 37 -7.23 -2.66 6.40
N GLY A 38 -7.18 -2.71 5.07
CA GLY A 38 -5.91 -2.78 4.34
C GLY A 38 -5.30 -1.41 4.05
N VAL A 39 -4.03 -1.44 3.67
CA VAL A 39 -3.39 -0.35 2.91
C VAL A 39 -3.94 -0.30 1.49
N ASP A 40 -3.72 0.79 0.75
CA ASP A 40 -4.21 0.90 -0.64
C ASP A 40 -3.46 -0.01 -1.62
N PHE A 41 -2.13 -0.17 -1.46
CA PHE A 41 -1.31 -1.03 -2.31
C PHE A 41 -0.34 -1.93 -1.54
N ILE A 42 -0.11 -3.12 -2.08
CA ILE A 42 0.94 -4.05 -1.66
C ILE A 42 1.90 -4.23 -2.84
N ALA A 43 3.20 -4.13 -2.59
CA ALA A 43 4.25 -4.20 -3.61
C ALA A 43 5.33 -5.22 -3.25
N LEU A 44 5.74 -6.03 -4.22
CA LEU A 44 6.98 -6.80 -4.15
C LEU A 44 8.08 -5.94 -4.78
N LEU A 45 9.02 -5.48 -3.95
CA LEU A 45 10.13 -4.64 -4.38
C LEU A 45 11.25 -5.49 -5.01
N PRO A 46 12.02 -4.95 -5.96
CA PRO A 46 13.05 -5.72 -6.67
C PRO A 46 14.20 -6.18 -5.76
N ASP A 47 14.42 -5.50 -4.64
CA ASP A 47 15.43 -5.82 -3.63
C ASP A 47 14.98 -6.91 -2.62
N GLY A 48 13.86 -7.58 -2.89
CA GLY A 48 13.35 -8.64 -2.03
C GLY A 48 12.47 -8.17 -0.88
N ARG A 49 12.25 -6.86 -0.70
CA ARG A 49 11.38 -6.32 0.35
C ARG A 49 9.90 -6.37 -0.01
N LEU A 50 9.05 -6.36 1.01
CA LEU A 50 7.61 -6.14 0.89
C LEU A 50 7.32 -4.66 1.12
N GLY A 51 6.62 -4.01 0.21
CA GLY A 51 6.14 -2.64 0.35
C GLY A 51 4.65 -2.58 0.68
N LEU A 52 4.27 -1.84 1.71
CA LEU A 52 2.89 -1.54 2.09
C LEU A 52 2.66 -0.04 1.92
N ILE A 53 1.75 0.36 1.02
CA ILE A 53 1.61 1.75 0.60
C ILE A 53 0.20 2.24 0.92
N GLU A 54 0.11 3.25 1.78
CA GLU A 54 -1.13 3.96 2.07
C GLU A 54 -1.08 5.37 1.48
N VAL A 55 -2.18 5.77 0.85
CA VAL A 55 -2.40 7.09 0.27
C VAL A 55 -3.36 7.91 1.13
N LYS A 56 -2.97 9.14 1.42
CA LYS A 56 -3.79 10.14 2.08
C LYS A 56 -3.74 11.44 1.30
N ASN A 57 -4.86 11.79 0.66
CA ASN A 57 -5.00 13.06 -0.03
C ASN A 57 -5.89 14.04 0.74
N TYR A 58 -5.28 15.12 1.23
CA TYR A 58 -5.94 16.22 1.92
C TYR A 58 -6.17 17.47 1.06
N HIS A 59 -5.97 17.38 -0.26
CA HIS A 59 -6.37 18.46 -1.15
C HIS A 59 -7.89 18.65 -1.16
N PRO A 60 -8.40 19.88 -0.99
CA PRO A 60 -9.80 20.18 -1.19
C PRO A 60 -10.28 19.67 -2.54
N ARG A 61 -11.45 19.06 -2.54
CA ARG A 61 -12.12 18.53 -3.72
C ARG A 61 -13.50 19.18 -3.80
N PRO A 62 -13.95 19.61 -4.99
CA PRO A 62 -15.33 20.02 -5.16
C PRO A 62 -16.24 18.82 -4.88
N ASP A 63 -17.32 19.05 -4.16
CA ASP A 63 -18.39 18.08 -4.03
C ASP A 63 -18.89 17.71 -5.44
N LYS A 64 -19.13 16.41 -5.66
CA LYS A 64 -19.62 15.90 -6.94
C LYS A 64 -21.04 16.38 -7.25
N VAL A 65 -21.82 16.74 -6.23
CA VAL A 65 -23.25 17.07 -6.37
C VAL A 65 -23.48 18.55 -6.58
N ASN A 66 -22.78 19.43 -5.85
CA ASN A 66 -23.03 20.87 -5.88
C ASN A 66 -21.80 21.72 -6.27
N GLY A 67 -20.65 21.08 -6.56
CA GLY A 67 -19.42 21.78 -6.94
C GLY A 67 -18.73 22.57 -5.81
N THR A 68 -19.29 22.57 -4.60
CA THR A 68 -18.78 23.34 -3.46
C THR A 68 -17.51 22.69 -2.94
N VAL A 69 -16.44 23.47 -2.79
CA VAL A 69 -15.16 22.98 -2.28
C VAL A 69 -15.14 23.11 -0.76
N HIS A 70 -15.31 21.99 -0.06
CA HIS A 70 -15.18 21.96 1.39
C HIS A 70 -13.71 21.72 1.81
N PRO A 71 -13.21 22.42 2.83
CA PRO A 71 -11.88 22.13 3.38
C PRO A 71 -11.88 20.73 3.98
N ILE A 72 -10.99 19.84 3.51
CA ILE A 72 -10.84 18.51 4.10
C ILE A 72 -10.27 18.64 5.51
N LYS A 73 -11.07 18.27 6.52
CA LYS A 73 -10.62 18.23 7.91
C LYS A 73 -9.58 17.12 8.07
N ARG A 74 -8.32 17.51 8.24
CA ARG A 74 -7.23 16.60 8.58
C ARG A 74 -7.49 15.97 9.95
N LYS A 75 -7.22 14.66 10.07
CA LYS A 75 -7.16 14.00 11.38
C LYS A 75 -6.01 14.61 12.18
N LYS A 76 -6.05 14.49 13.51
CA LYS A 76 -4.86 14.79 14.33
C LYS A 76 -3.76 13.79 13.95
N ALA A 77 -2.50 14.23 14.03
CA ALA A 77 -1.36 13.40 13.63
C ALA A 77 -1.32 12.05 14.38
N ALA A 78 -1.59 12.07 15.69
CA ALA A 78 -1.66 10.86 16.52
C ALA A 78 -2.78 9.91 16.07
N ASP A 79 -3.99 10.43 15.81
CA ASP A 79 -5.12 9.62 15.35
C ASP A 79 -4.84 9.02 13.96
N LEU A 80 -4.22 9.79 13.07
CA LEU A 80 -3.82 9.27 11.77
C LEU A 80 -2.77 8.17 11.92
N ALA A 81 -1.71 8.41 12.71
CA ALA A 81 -0.67 7.41 12.97
C ALA A 81 -1.26 6.12 13.54
N LYS A 82 -2.13 6.19 14.55
CA LYS A 82 -2.82 5.02 15.12
C LYS A 82 -3.63 4.24 14.08
N ASN A 83 -4.33 4.94 13.18
CA ASN A 83 -5.10 4.27 12.12
C ASN A 83 -4.20 3.59 11.08
N LEU A 84 -3.06 4.20 10.77
CA LEU A 84 -2.09 3.66 9.81
C LEU A 84 -1.40 2.42 10.38
N ASP A 85 -0.93 2.51 11.62
CA ASP A 85 -0.39 1.42 12.42
C ASP A 85 -1.30 0.18 12.37
N GLN A 86 -2.59 0.36 12.72
CA GLN A 86 -3.58 -0.71 12.62
C GLN A 86 -3.70 -1.28 11.20
N LYS A 87 -3.75 -0.42 10.16
CA LYS A 87 -3.84 -0.87 8.76
C LYS A 87 -2.64 -1.71 8.34
N TYR A 88 -1.43 -1.36 8.78
CA TYR A 88 -0.22 -2.12 8.45
C TYR A 88 -0.26 -3.51 9.08
N HIS A 89 -0.59 -3.60 10.37
CA HIS A 89 -0.73 -4.90 11.04
C HIS A 89 -1.88 -5.76 10.48
N ASP A 90 -3.03 -5.15 10.19
CA ASP A 90 -4.16 -5.83 9.56
C ASP A 90 -3.79 -6.37 8.18
N THR A 91 -3.07 -5.57 7.38
CA THR A 91 -2.59 -5.98 6.05
C THR A 91 -1.63 -7.16 6.16
N LEU A 92 -0.65 -7.11 7.07
CA LEU A 92 0.29 -8.21 7.28
C LEU A 92 -0.42 -9.49 7.74
N ARG A 93 -1.39 -9.36 8.66
CA ARG A 93 -2.23 -10.49 9.09
C ARG A 93 -2.98 -11.08 7.91
N ALA A 94 -3.60 -10.25 7.08
CA ALA A 94 -4.36 -10.70 5.92
C ALA A 94 -3.45 -11.39 4.88
N ILE A 95 -2.27 -10.83 4.61
CA ILE A 95 -1.22 -11.46 3.77
C ILE A 95 -0.88 -12.86 4.29
N ARG A 96 -0.66 -13.02 5.60
CA ARG A 96 -0.32 -14.31 6.22
C ARG A 96 -1.47 -15.32 6.12
N VAL A 97 -2.71 -14.89 6.32
CA VAL A 97 -3.91 -15.74 6.17
C VAL A 97 -4.04 -16.22 4.73
N VAL A 98 -3.95 -15.31 3.75
CA VAL A 98 -4.02 -15.65 2.32
C VAL A 98 -2.84 -16.56 1.92
N GLY A 99 -1.64 -16.26 2.38
CA GLY A 99 -0.45 -17.09 2.15
C GLY A 99 -0.62 -18.50 2.71
N ARG A 100 -1.16 -18.64 3.93
CA ARG A 100 -1.46 -19.94 4.55
C ARG A 100 -2.51 -20.70 3.74
N TYR A 101 -3.59 -20.04 3.30
CA TYR A 101 -4.62 -20.64 2.45
C TYR A 101 -4.04 -21.22 1.16
N TYR A 102 -3.10 -20.52 0.51
CA TYR A 102 -2.46 -21.03 -0.70
C TYR A 102 -1.45 -22.14 -0.44
N ARG A 103 -0.80 -22.18 0.74
CA ARG A 103 0.12 -23.27 1.11
C ARG A 103 -0.60 -24.61 1.30
N THR A 104 -1.84 -24.61 1.80
CA THR A 104 -2.57 -25.85 2.11
C THR A 104 -3.23 -26.51 0.89
N LYS A 105 -3.45 -25.78 -0.21
CA LYS A 105 -4.04 -26.35 -1.43
C LYS A 105 -2.98 -26.93 -2.37
N TRP A 106 -2.51 -28.14 -2.04
CA TRP A 106 -1.53 -28.95 -2.78
C TRP A 106 -1.82 -29.04 -4.30
N PHE A 107 -3.09 -29.08 -4.71
CA PHE A 107 -3.51 -29.16 -6.11
C PHE A 107 -3.06 -27.97 -6.99
N TYR A 108 -2.91 -26.77 -6.42
CA TYR A 108 -2.43 -25.61 -7.19
C TYR A 108 -0.93 -25.67 -7.45
N ARG A 109 -0.14 -26.31 -6.59
CA ARG A 109 1.33 -26.44 -6.77
C ARG A 109 1.66 -27.25 -8.02
N TRP A 110 1.04 -28.42 -8.18
CA TRP A 110 1.30 -29.30 -9.32
C TRP A 110 0.81 -28.72 -10.65
N ARG A 111 -0.37 -28.10 -10.67
CA ARG A 111 -0.97 -27.56 -11.90
C ARG A 111 -0.23 -26.34 -12.46
N PHE A 112 0.45 -25.55 -11.63
CA PHE A 112 1.19 -24.37 -12.10
C PHE A 112 2.65 -24.66 -12.49
N GLN A 113 3.32 -25.64 -11.86
CA GLN A 113 4.70 -26.01 -12.21
C GLN A 113 4.84 -26.66 -13.59
N LEU A 114 3.79 -27.31 -14.10
CA LEU A 114 3.81 -27.99 -15.40
C LEU A 114 3.34 -27.12 -16.58
N LEU A 115 2.61 -26.03 -16.35
CA LEU A 115 1.84 -25.35 -17.41
C LEU A 115 2.26 -23.90 -17.70
N TYR A 116 3.11 -23.26 -16.90
CA TYR A 116 3.43 -21.84 -17.08
C TYR A 116 4.92 -21.54 -16.98
N PRO A 117 5.53 -20.86 -17.99
CA PRO A 117 6.90 -20.38 -17.89
C PRO A 117 7.04 -19.35 -16.77
N PHE A 118 8.23 -19.28 -16.17
CA PHE A 118 8.56 -18.47 -14.99
C PHE A 118 8.12 -17.00 -15.10
N GLU A 119 8.18 -16.41 -16.30
CA GLU A 119 7.78 -15.03 -16.58
C GLU A 119 6.26 -14.78 -16.44
N ARG A 120 5.42 -15.79 -16.74
CA ARG A 120 3.96 -15.70 -16.55
C ARG A 120 3.56 -15.89 -15.08
N LEU A 121 4.40 -16.51 -14.27
CA LEU A 121 4.15 -16.67 -12.83
C LEU A 121 4.31 -15.35 -12.08
N ALA A 122 5.14 -14.41 -12.53
CA ALA A 122 5.29 -13.10 -11.87
C ALA A 122 3.98 -12.29 -11.79
N ASN A 123 3.09 -12.46 -12.78
CA ASN A 123 1.76 -11.86 -12.79
C ASN A 123 0.68 -12.72 -12.13
N SER A 124 1.02 -13.92 -11.65
CA SER A 124 0.08 -14.81 -10.97
C SER A 124 -0.22 -14.31 -9.56
N ASP A 125 -1.50 -14.24 -9.20
CA ASP A 125 -1.90 -13.93 -7.82
C ASP A 125 -1.35 -14.95 -6.83
N LEU A 126 -1.24 -16.23 -7.23
CA LEU A 126 -0.64 -17.27 -6.39
C LEU A 126 0.82 -16.94 -6.04
N TYR A 127 1.62 -16.58 -7.05
CA TYR A 127 3.02 -16.21 -6.85
C TYR A 127 3.10 -14.95 -5.98
N PHE A 128 2.31 -13.93 -6.30
CA PHE A 128 2.27 -12.69 -5.55
C PHE A 128 2.00 -12.92 -4.06
N TRP A 129 0.95 -13.67 -3.72
CA TRP A 129 0.58 -13.91 -2.33
C TRP A 129 1.56 -14.81 -1.58
N LYS A 130 2.11 -15.82 -2.26
CA LYS A 130 3.14 -16.67 -1.68
C LYS A 130 4.38 -15.84 -1.33
N GLU A 131 4.81 -15.00 -2.26
CA GLU A 131 6.01 -14.17 -2.10
C GLU A 131 5.78 -13.04 -1.10
N ALA A 132 4.62 -12.40 -1.10
CA ALA A 132 4.23 -11.41 -0.10
C ALA A 132 4.23 -12.01 1.32
N SER A 133 3.65 -13.20 1.51
CA SER A 133 3.69 -13.89 2.81
C SER A 133 5.11 -14.28 3.20
N ARG A 134 5.92 -14.78 2.26
CA ARG A 134 7.31 -15.14 2.54
C ARG A 134 8.13 -13.93 3.00
N ARG A 135 7.92 -12.76 2.37
CA ARG A 135 8.61 -11.51 2.73
C ARG A 135 8.08 -10.90 4.03
N ALA A 136 6.79 -11.01 4.31
CA ALA A 136 6.18 -10.54 5.56
C ALA A 136 6.64 -11.31 6.81
N ASP A 137 7.10 -12.55 6.63
CA ASP A 137 7.64 -13.41 7.69
C ASP A 137 9.18 -13.55 7.60
N GLY A 138 9.80 -12.82 6.66
CA GLY A 138 11.23 -12.89 6.40
C GLY A 138 12.06 -11.99 7.32
N PRO A 139 13.40 -12.13 7.30
CA PRO A 139 14.29 -11.31 8.13
C PRO A 139 14.49 -9.89 7.61
N ILE A 140 14.01 -9.58 6.40
CA ILE A 140 14.16 -8.25 5.79
C ILE A 140 12.96 -7.39 6.20
N PRO A 141 13.16 -6.21 6.81
CA PRO A 141 12.06 -5.36 7.26
C PRO A 141 11.11 -4.96 6.13
N VAL A 142 9.82 -4.91 6.45
CA VAL A 142 8.78 -4.45 5.53
C VAL A 142 8.91 -2.94 5.32
N VAL A 143 8.82 -2.48 4.08
CA VAL A 143 8.81 -1.05 3.80
C VAL A 143 7.38 -0.52 3.91
N ILE A 144 7.18 0.40 4.83
CA ILE A 144 5.91 1.05 5.07
C ILE A 144 5.96 2.44 4.45
N ILE A 145 5.14 2.68 3.44
CA ILE A 145 5.09 3.96 2.72
C ILE A 145 3.78 4.65 3.03
N LEU A 146 3.85 5.85 3.63
CA LEU A 146 2.72 6.77 3.67
C LEU A 146 2.91 7.85 2.60
N TRP A 147 2.09 7.80 1.58
CA TRP A 147 1.98 8.85 0.58
C TRP A 147 0.99 9.91 1.05
N LEU A 148 1.48 11.10 1.38
CA LEU A 148 0.67 12.14 2.00
C LEU A 148 0.70 13.42 1.15
N GLU A 149 -0.44 13.71 0.51
CA GLU A 149 -0.65 14.95 -0.25
C GLU A 149 -1.37 16.00 0.60
N THR A 150 -0.79 17.20 0.67
CA THR A 150 -1.33 18.32 1.46
C THR A 150 -1.31 19.63 0.67
N PRO A 151 -2.32 20.52 0.81
CA PRO A 151 -2.37 21.80 0.07
C PRO A 151 -1.16 22.73 0.28
N LYS A 152 -0.59 22.69 1.48
CA LYS A 152 0.64 23.41 1.84
C LYS A 152 1.57 22.38 2.45
N ALA A 153 2.85 22.42 2.09
CA ALA A 153 3.88 21.54 2.62
C ALA A 153 3.88 21.56 4.16
N ALA A 154 3.20 20.60 4.77
CA ALA A 154 2.93 20.63 6.20
C ALA A 154 4.06 19.95 6.98
N LYS A 155 5.29 20.49 6.89
CA LYS A 155 6.51 19.88 7.44
C LYS A 155 6.35 19.47 8.92
N LYS A 156 5.79 20.35 9.76
CA LYS A 156 5.50 20.06 11.18
C LYS A 156 4.49 18.92 11.37
N TYR A 157 3.47 18.82 10.51
CA TYR A 157 2.48 17.75 10.57
C TYR A 157 3.07 16.40 10.13
N ARG A 158 3.84 16.41 9.03
CA ARG A 158 4.58 15.23 8.54
C ARG A 158 5.56 14.71 9.58
N GLY A 159 6.35 15.60 10.19
CA GLY A 159 7.29 15.24 11.26
C GLY A 159 6.60 14.64 12.49
N LYS A 160 5.43 15.18 12.88
CA LYS A 160 4.63 14.59 13.97
C LYS A 160 4.13 13.19 13.63
N ILE A 161 3.60 12.99 12.42
CA ILE A 161 3.15 11.65 11.98
C ILE A 161 4.31 10.67 11.99
N TYR A 162 5.46 11.08 11.44
CA TYR A 162 6.67 10.26 11.44
C TYR A 162 7.05 9.85 12.86
N ALA A 163 7.17 10.80 13.78
CA ALA A 163 7.52 10.52 15.17
C ALA A 163 6.53 9.55 15.83
N TYR A 164 5.22 9.74 15.64
CA TYR A 164 4.22 8.84 16.20
C TYR A 164 4.27 7.42 15.60
N LEU A 165 4.47 7.30 14.29
CA LEU A 165 4.56 5.99 13.64
C LEU A 165 5.87 5.28 13.97
N SER A 166 7.00 5.98 13.94
CA SER A 166 8.30 5.43 14.31
C SER A 166 8.36 5.01 15.78
N SER A 167 7.60 5.65 16.68
CA SER A 167 7.50 5.20 18.08
C SER A 167 6.67 3.93 18.28
N ARG A 168 5.99 3.45 17.24
CA ARG A 168 5.11 2.27 17.28
C ARG A 168 5.63 1.09 16.45
N LEU A 169 6.51 1.38 15.50
CA LEU A 169 7.12 0.39 14.63
C LEU A 169 8.48 0.05 15.20
N GLU A 170 8.67 -1.21 15.58
CA GLU A 170 10.00 -1.68 15.91
C GLU A 170 10.86 -1.67 14.62
N PRO A 171 12.14 -1.27 14.67
CA PRO A 171 13.00 -1.17 13.48
C PRO A 171 13.09 -2.47 12.67
N GLU A 172 13.03 -3.62 13.35
CA GLU A 172 13.00 -4.95 12.76
C GLU A 172 11.68 -5.28 12.04
N GLU A 173 10.57 -4.67 12.44
CA GLU A 173 9.25 -4.92 11.85
C GLU A 173 9.07 -4.18 10.53
N GLY A 174 9.61 -2.97 10.43
CA GLY A 174 9.51 -2.22 9.19
C GLY A 174 10.23 -0.88 9.12
N GLN A 175 10.59 -0.51 7.89
CA GLN A 175 11.14 0.78 7.54
C GLN A 175 10.01 1.74 7.12
N LEU A 176 9.75 2.77 7.92
CA LEU A 176 8.79 3.83 7.58
C LEU A 176 9.40 4.88 6.64
N LEU A 177 8.71 5.15 5.52
CA LEU A 177 9.05 6.18 4.56
C LEU A 177 7.85 7.07 4.25
N LEU A 178 8.09 8.38 4.10
CA LEU A 178 7.04 9.37 3.84
C LEU A 178 7.19 10.01 2.46
N GLY A 179 6.20 9.79 1.59
CA GLY A 179 6.10 10.39 0.25
C GLY A 179 5.06 11.50 0.13
N GLY A 180 4.93 12.07 -1.06
CA GLY A 180 3.89 13.04 -1.42
C GLY A 180 4.37 14.48 -1.56
N ASN A 181 3.50 15.35 -2.06
CA ASN A 181 3.82 16.72 -2.44
C ASN A 181 4.97 16.79 -3.45
N GLY A 182 5.00 15.86 -4.41
CA GLY A 182 6.05 15.74 -5.42
C GLY A 182 7.34 15.04 -4.94
N PHE A 183 7.48 14.76 -3.64
CA PHE A 183 8.61 14.00 -3.10
C PHE A 183 8.34 12.50 -3.19
N SER A 184 9.28 11.78 -3.81
CA SER A 184 9.27 10.32 -3.81
C SER A 184 10.13 9.77 -2.68
N PRO A 185 9.60 8.88 -1.83
CA PRO A 185 10.35 8.26 -0.75
C PRO A 185 11.28 7.14 -1.22
N LEU A 186 11.05 6.59 -2.42
CA LEU A 186 11.82 5.48 -2.98
C LEU A 186 11.95 5.60 -4.51
N PRO A 187 13.10 5.19 -5.08
CA PRO A 187 13.20 5.04 -6.52
C PRO A 187 12.11 4.11 -7.06
N GLY A 188 11.48 4.51 -8.16
CA GLY A 188 10.46 3.71 -8.83
C GLY A 188 9.03 3.90 -8.34
N ILE A 189 8.76 4.81 -7.41
CA ILE A 189 7.41 5.35 -7.17
C ILE A 189 7.40 6.83 -7.48
N SER A 190 6.43 7.30 -8.25
CA SER A 190 6.13 8.72 -8.41
C SER A 190 4.63 8.90 -8.49
N ALA A 191 4.17 10.10 -8.17
CA ALA A 191 2.76 10.42 -8.32
C ALA A 191 2.58 11.85 -8.81
N HIS A 192 1.57 12.05 -9.64
CA HIS A 192 1.16 13.37 -10.09
C HIS A 192 -0.34 13.52 -9.86
N ARG A 193 -0.74 14.73 -9.49
CA ARG A 193 -2.16 15.04 -9.31
C ARG A 193 -2.82 15.16 -10.68
N ILE A 194 -4.03 14.62 -10.79
CA ILE A 194 -4.90 14.89 -11.93
C ILE A 194 -5.49 16.29 -11.73
N ASN A 195 -4.97 17.27 -12.47
CA ASN A 195 -5.67 18.54 -12.61
C ASN A 195 -6.91 18.26 -13.45
N LYS A 196 -8.08 18.15 -12.81
CA LYS A 196 -9.33 18.25 -13.56
C LYS A 196 -9.37 19.68 -14.11
N ALA A 197 -9.19 19.81 -15.42
CA ALA A 197 -9.49 21.05 -16.11
C ALA A 197 -10.92 21.47 -15.72
N LYS A 198 -11.07 22.76 -15.39
CA LYS A 198 -12.38 23.36 -15.15
C LYS A 198 -13.21 23.30 -16.42
#